data_AF-A0A956P5P3-F1
#
_entry.id   AF-A0A956P5P3-F1
#
_cell.length_a   1.000
_cell.length_b   1.000
_cell.length_c   1.000
_cell.angle_alpha   90.00
_cell.angle_beta   90.00
_cell.angle_gamma   90.00
#
_symmetry.space_group_name_H-M   'P 1'
#
loop_
_entity.id
_entity.type
_entity.pdbx_description
1 polymer ?
#
loop_
_entity_poly.entity_id
_entity_poly.type
_entity_poly.pdbx_seq_one_letter_code
_entity_poly.pdbx_strand_id
1 'polypeptide(L)'
;MPALTPRTATVTRTTRETDITLSLVLDGTGRTSIATGIGFLDHLLTALAFHARFDLDLACTGDLHIDDHHTAEDCALALGEAVATALGDRSGIARFAHAYAPLDEALARSVVDIS
;
A
#
# COMPACT_ATOMS: atom_id res chain seq x y z
N MET A 1 15.28 -6.98 25.03
CA MET A 1 14.10 -7.55 24.35
C MET A 1 14.59 -8.14 23.03
N PRO A 2 14.12 -9.33 22.60
CA PRO A 2 14.50 -9.85 21.29
C PRO A 2 14.11 -8.82 20.23
N ALA A 3 15.00 -8.58 19.26
CA ALA A 3 14.67 -7.71 18.13
C ALA A 3 13.48 -8.32 17.39
N LEU A 4 12.38 -7.57 17.30
CA LEU A 4 11.24 -7.96 16.49
C LEU A 4 11.71 -8.05 15.03
N THR A 5 11.49 -9.20 14.40
CA THR A 5 11.69 -9.36 12.96
C THR A 5 10.86 -8.29 12.25
N PRO A 6 11.43 -7.50 11.33
CA PRO A 6 10.69 -6.43 10.66
C PRO A 6 9.52 -7.01 9.86
N ARG A 7 8.36 -6.35 9.97
CA ARG A 7 7.12 -6.74 9.28
C ARG A 7 7.17 -6.31 7.82
N THR A 8 7.57 -7.24 6.96
CA THR A 8 7.84 -6.97 5.54
C THR A 8 7.14 -7.96 4.62
N ALA A 9 6.82 -7.55 3.41
CA ALA A 9 6.35 -8.43 2.34
C ALA A 9 6.82 -7.94 0.97
N THR A 10 7.06 -8.88 0.07
CA THR A 10 7.26 -8.61 -1.36
C THR A 10 6.26 -9.43 -2.14
N VAL A 11 5.52 -8.77 -3.03
CA VAL A 11 4.49 -9.37 -3.89
C VAL A 11 4.87 -9.10 -5.34
N THR A 12 4.85 -10.15 -6.15
CA THR A 12 4.94 -10.06 -7.60
C THR A 12 3.66 -10.64 -8.18
N ARG A 13 2.97 -9.88 -9.02
CA ARG A 13 1.71 -10.28 -9.62
C ARG A 13 1.72 -9.90 -11.10
N THR A 14 1.53 -10.90 -11.95
CA THR A 14 1.53 -10.71 -13.41
C THR A 14 0.26 -11.33 -13.99
N THR A 15 -0.47 -10.56 -14.78
CA THR A 15 -1.66 -10.97 -15.53
C THR A 15 -1.41 -10.73 -17.03
N ARG A 16 -2.46 -10.72 -17.86
CA ARG A 16 -2.31 -10.27 -19.25
C ARG A 16 -2.32 -8.75 -19.37
N GLU A 17 -2.93 -8.10 -18.39
CA GLU A 17 -3.22 -6.68 -18.33
C GLU A 17 -2.11 -5.91 -17.61
N THR A 18 -1.53 -6.49 -16.55
CA THR A 18 -0.52 -5.81 -15.71
C THR A 18 0.65 -6.73 -15.30
N ASP A 19 1.79 -6.11 -15.01
CA ASP A 19 2.95 -6.72 -14.37
C ASP A 19 3.41 -5.83 -13.21
N ILE A 20 3.37 -6.37 -11.98
CA ILE A 20 3.53 -5.62 -10.73
C ILE A 20 4.58 -6.27 -9.86
N THR A 21 5.49 -5.46 -9.32
CA THR A 21 6.35 -5.81 -8.19
C THR A 21 6.22 -4.77 -7.10
N LEU A 22 5.91 -5.21 -5.89
CA LEU A 22 5.69 -4.36 -4.73
C LEU A 22 6.47 -4.91 -3.52
N SER A 23 7.18 -4.05 -2.80
CA SER A 23 7.78 -4.34 -1.50
C SER A 23 7.29 -3.37 -0.44
N LEU A 24 6.91 -3.89 0.72
CA LEU A 24 6.31 -3.15 1.82
C LEU A 24 7.03 -3.45 3.13
N VAL A 25 7.28 -2.41 3.93
CA VAL A 25 7.69 -2.48 5.33
C VAL A 25 6.68 -1.71 6.17
N LEU A 26 5.96 -2.39 7.07
CA LEU A 26 4.95 -1.76 7.92
C LEU A 26 5.57 -0.87 9.01
N ASP A 27 6.73 -1.26 9.54
CA ASP A 27 7.50 -0.52 10.55
C ASP A 27 8.56 0.37 9.89
N GLY A 28 8.16 1.11 8.86
CA GLY A 28 9.05 1.94 8.05
C GLY A 28 9.27 3.35 8.60
N THR A 29 9.69 4.22 7.70
CA THR A 29 9.96 5.64 7.96
C THR A 29 9.14 6.57 7.07
N GLY A 30 8.44 6.02 6.06
CA GLY A 30 7.71 6.79 5.05
C GLY A 30 8.45 6.90 3.72
N ARG A 31 9.46 6.06 3.45
CA ARG A 31 10.20 6.09 2.17
C ARG A 31 9.38 5.46 1.07
N THR A 32 9.37 6.08 -0.11
CA THR A 32 8.54 5.62 -1.23
C THR A 32 9.28 5.67 -2.55
N SER A 33 9.15 4.63 -3.36
CA SER A 33 9.47 4.62 -4.79
C SER A 33 8.30 4.00 -5.55
N ILE A 34 7.41 4.84 -6.09
CA ILE A 34 6.14 4.41 -6.68
C ILE A 34 6.10 4.84 -8.14
N ALA A 35 5.87 3.86 -9.01
CA ALA A 35 5.72 4.06 -10.45
C ALA A 35 4.63 3.13 -10.98
N THR A 36 3.38 3.59 -10.94
CA THR A 36 2.24 2.85 -11.51
C THR A 36 1.98 3.19 -12.98
N GLY A 37 2.54 4.31 -13.45
CA GLY A 37 2.19 4.92 -14.74
C GLY A 37 0.98 5.86 -14.67
N ILE A 38 0.28 5.93 -13.52
CA ILE A 38 -0.83 6.84 -13.25
C ILE A 38 -0.39 7.86 -12.19
N GLY A 39 -0.02 9.08 -12.62
CA GLY A 39 0.60 10.07 -11.72
C GLY A 39 -0.25 10.46 -10.51
N PHE A 40 -1.58 10.49 -10.63
CA PHE A 40 -2.46 10.78 -9.49
C PHE A 40 -2.52 9.60 -8.49
N LEU A 41 -2.48 8.36 -8.97
CA LEU A 41 -2.41 7.18 -8.10
C LEU A 41 -1.07 7.14 -7.37
N ASP A 42 0.04 7.43 -8.06
CA ASP A 42 1.37 7.53 -7.45
C ASP A 42 1.38 8.55 -6.30
N HIS A 43 0.74 9.71 -6.50
CA HIS A 43 0.58 10.73 -5.46
C HIS A 43 -0.22 10.23 -4.25
N LEU A 44 -1.36 9.56 -4.47
CA LEU A 44 -2.19 9.03 -3.40
C LEU A 44 -1.49 7.92 -2.60
N LEU A 45 -0.79 7.00 -3.27
CA LEU A 45 -0.04 5.94 -2.61
C LEU A 45 1.17 6.48 -1.86
N THR A 46 1.81 7.54 -2.37
CA THR A 46 2.88 8.26 -1.65
C THR A 46 2.34 8.86 -0.36
N ALA A 47 1.17 9.52 -0.41
CA ALA A 47 0.53 10.09 0.77
C ALA A 47 0.15 8.99 1.78
N LEU A 48 -0.41 7.87 1.32
CA LEU A 48 -0.73 6.71 2.15
C LEU A 48 0.50 6.21 2.91
N ALA A 49 1.60 5.92 2.21
CA ALA A 49 2.81 5.39 2.81
C ALA A 49 3.47 6.40 3.78
N PHE A 50 3.53 7.68 3.41
CA PHE A 50 4.08 8.73 4.26
C PHE A 50 3.33 8.87 5.59
N HIS A 51 1.99 8.95 5.54
CA HIS A 51 1.17 9.12 6.75
C HIS A 51 1.06 7.84 7.57
N ALA A 52 1.12 6.66 6.94
CA ALA A 52 1.15 5.37 7.63
C ALA A 52 2.53 5.00 8.19
N ARG A 53 3.59 5.73 7.82
CA ARG A 53 5.01 5.40 8.09
C ARG A 53 5.45 4.07 7.48
N PHE A 54 4.87 3.71 6.35
CA PHE A 54 5.33 2.54 5.58
C PHE A 54 6.52 2.92 4.71
N ASP A 55 7.46 1.98 4.53
CA ASP A 55 8.34 2.05 3.37
C ASP A 55 7.69 1.23 2.24
N LEU A 56 7.50 1.85 1.07
CA LEU A 56 6.75 1.26 -0.06
C LEU A 56 7.49 1.46 -1.39
N ASP A 57 7.93 0.36 -1.99
CA ASP A 57 8.42 0.33 -3.36
C ASP A 57 7.37 -0.38 -4.22
N LEU A 58 6.91 0.26 -5.30
CA LEU A 58 5.89 -0.27 -6.21
C LEU A 58 6.24 0.09 -7.65
N ALA A 59 6.43 -0.92 -8.48
CA ALA A 59 6.53 -0.77 -9.93
C ALA A 59 5.40 -1.54 -10.61
N CYS A 60 4.68 -0.89 -11.51
CA CYS A 60 3.66 -1.51 -12.35
C CYS A 60 3.86 -1.10 -13.81
N THR A 61 3.75 -2.07 -14.70
CA THR A 61 3.51 -1.84 -16.13
C THR A 61 2.12 -2.38 -16.45
N GLY A 62 1.22 -1.53 -16.92
CA GLY A 62 -0.15 -1.92 -17.24
C GLY A 62 -0.57 -1.51 -18.65
N ASP A 63 -1.74 -1.96 -19.06
CA ASP A 63 -2.39 -1.72 -20.34
C ASP A 63 -3.07 -0.34 -20.44
N LEU A 64 -2.39 0.73 -19.98
CA LEU A 64 -2.89 2.12 -19.90
C LEU A 64 -3.39 2.73 -21.22
N HIS A 65 -3.17 2.06 -22.34
CA HIS A 65 -3.71 2.44 -23.64
C HIS A 65 -5.18 2.02 -23.82
N ILE A 66 -5.70 1.10 -22.99
CA ILE A 66 -7.11 0.73 -22.89
C ILE A 66 -7.80 1.69 -21.93
N ASP A 67 -7.46 1.63 -20.64
CA ASP A 67 -7.83 2.57 -19.59
C ASP A 67 -6.91 2.41 -18.35
N ASP A 68 -7.21 3.10 -17.25
CA ASP A 68 -6.47 3.05 -16.00
C ASP A 68 -6.96 1.97 -15.02
N HIS A 69 -8.05 1.26 -15.34
CA HIS A 69 -8.77 0.41 -14.41
C HIS A 69 -7.93 -0.76 -13.91
N HIS A 70 -7.39 -1.57 -14.82
CA HIS A 70 -6.62 -2.77 -14.44
C HIS A 70 -5.37 -2.38 -13.66
N THR A 71 -4.69 -1.30 -14.06
CA THR A 71 -3.50 -0.82 -13.35
C THR A 71 -3.84 -0.41 -11.92
N ALA A 72 -4.90 0.38 -11.71
CA ALA A 72 -5.31 0.82 -10.38
C ALA A 72 -5.79 -0.36 -9.51
N GLU A 73 -6.62 -1.25 -10.05
CA GLU A 73 -7.14 -2.44 -9.37
C GLU A 73 -6.01 -3.36 -8.94
N ASP A 74 -5.13 -3.73 -9.87
CA ASP A 74 -4.10 -4.72 -9.62
C ASP A 74 -3.02 -4.21 -8.67
N CYS A 75 -2.71 -2.91 -8.70
CA CYS A 75 -1.85 -2.27 -7.69
C CYS A 75 -2.48 -2.35 -6.29
N ALA A 76 -3.80 -2.12 -6.17
CA ALA A 76 -4.50 -2.22 -4.89
C ALA A 76 -4.55 -3.67 -4.38
N LEU A 77 -4.76 -4.66 -5.27
CA LEU A 77 -4.72 -6.08 -4.92
C LEU A 77 -3.34 -6.49 -4.40
N ALA A 78 -2.25 -6.10 -5.10
CA ALA A 78 -0.89 -6.40 -4.69
C ALA A 78 -0.54 -5.74 -3.34
N LEU A 79 -0.98 -4.49 -3.12
CA LEU A 79 -0.78 -3.79 -1.85
C LEU A 79 -1.55 -4.46 -0.71
N GLY A 80 -2.79 -4.88 -0.94
CA GLY A 80 -3.61 -5.60 0.04
C GLY A 80 -2.97 -6.93 0.46
N GLU A 81 -2.46 -7.70 -0.51
CA GLU A 81 -1.73 -8.94 -0.25
C GLU A 81 -0.45 -8.70 0.56
N ALA A 82 0.31 -7.65 0.23
CA ALA A 82 1.53 -7.29 0.95
C ALA A 82 1.24 -6.88 2.40
N VAL A 83 0.19 -6.09 2.64
CA VAL A 83 -0.26 -5.72 3.99
C VAL A 83 -0.64 -6.97 4.79
N ALA A 84 -1.47 -7.86 4.20
CA ALA A 84 -1.89 -9.09 4.87
C ALA A 84 -0.70 -10.00 5.22
N THR A 85 0.25 -10.15 4.29
CA THR A 85 1.47 -10.94 4.48
C THR A 85 2.37 -10.34 5.56
N ALA A 86 2.62 -9.03 5.51
CA ALA A 86 3.47 -8.35 6.48
C ALA A 86 2.87 -8.31 7.90
N LEU A 87 1.55 -8.37 8.02
CA LEU A 87 0.85 -8.47 9.32
C LEU A 87 1.02 -9.84 10.00
N GLY A 88 1.38 -10.90 9.25
CA GLY A 88 1.61 -12.24 9.79
C GLY A 88 0.41 -12.79 10.56
N ASP A 89 0.67 -13.31 11.77
CA ASP A 89 -0.38 -13.85 12.65
C ASP A 89 -1.21 -12.76 13.36
N ARG A 90 -0.87 -11.47 13.15
CA ARG A 90 -1.54 -10.30 13.73
C ARG A 90 -1.50 -10.30 15.26
N SER A 91 -0.56 -11.01 15.88
CA SER A 91 -0.42 -11.04 17.33
C SER A 91 0.15 -9.71 17.85
N GLY A 92 -0.40 -9.22 18.97
CA GLY A 92 0.12 -8.05 19.67
C GLY A 92 -0.11 -6.68 18.99
N ILE A 93 -0.87 -6.60 17.90
CA ILE A 93 -1.22 -5.32 17.25
C ILE A 93 -2.40 -4.64 17.97
N ALA A 94 -2.55 -3.33 17.74
CA ALA A 94 -3.71 -2.57 18.25
C ALA A 94 -5.07 -3.05 17.67
N ARG A 95 -5.05 -3.66 16.48
CA ARG A 95 -6.17 -4.26 15.74
C ARG A 95 -7.23 -3.27 15.23
N PHE A 96 -7.71 -2.36 16.09
CA PHE A 96 -8.71 -1.36 15.75
C PHE A 96 -8.11 0.05 15.75
N ALA A 97 -8.44 0.84 14.74
CA ALA A 97 -8.06 2.25 14.68
C ALA A 97 -9.06 3.06 13.85
N HIS A 98 -9.08 4.37 14.09
CA HIS A 98 -9.73 5.33 13.21
C HIS A 98 -8.93 6.62 13.14
N ALA A 99 -9.09 7.36 12.06
CA ALA A 99 -8.48 8.67 11.87
C ALA A 99 -9.40 9.59 11.06
N TYR A 100 -9.27 10.88 11.32
CA TYR A 100 -9.84 11.95 10.50
C TYR A 100 -8.70 12.70 9.82
N ALA A 101 -8.86 13.00 8.53
CA ALA A 101 -7.88 13.76 7.76
C ALA A 101 -8.59 14.89 6.99
N PRO A 102 -8.38 16.16 7.38
CA PRO A 102 -8.87 17.30 6.62
C PRO A 102 -7.92 17.65 5.46
N LEU A 103 -8.48 18.13 4.36
CA LEU A 103 -7.76 18.76 3.25
C LEU A 103 -8.62 19.95 2.77
N ASP A 104 -8.18 21.17 3.08
CA ASP A 104 -8.97 22.39 2.89
C ASP A 104 -10.38 22.29 3.49
N GLU A 105 -11.45 22.37 2.67
CA GLU A 105 -12.84 22.24 3.13
C GLU A 105 -13.30 20.79 3.29
N ALA A 106 -12.57 19.82 2.73
CA ALA A 106 -12.94 18.41 2.77
C ALA A 106 -12.49 17.75 4.09
N LEU A 107 -13.32 16.85 4.62
CA LEU A 107 -13.02 16.02 5.79
C LEU A 107 -13.30 14.55 5.49
N ALA A 108 -12.26 13.72 5.55
CA ALA A 108 -12.38 12.27 5.41
C ALA A 108 -12.23 11.55 6.75
N ARG A 109 -12.86 10.39 6.88
CA ARG A 109 -12.70 9.46 8.01
C ARG A 109 -12.46 8.05 7.51
N SER A 110 -11.47 7.37 8.10
CA SER A 110 -11.23 5.95 7.88
C SER A 110 -11.29 5.21 9.22
N VAL A 111 -11.87 4.00 9.20
CA VAL A 111 -11.96 3.09 10.35
C VAL A 111 -11.51 1.72 9.88
N VAL A 112 -10.60 1.09 10.63
CA VAL A 112 -10.01 -0.22 10.29
C VAL A 112 -10.13 -1.17 11.47
N ASP A 113 -10.61 -2.38 11.20
CA ASP A 113 -10.43 -3.58 12.01
C ASP A 113 -9.59 -4.57 11.21
N ILE A 114 -8.47 -5.02 11.77
CA ILE A 114 -7.68 -6.10 11.20
C ILE A 114 -8.33 -7.43 11.57
N SER A 115 -9.38 -7.79 10.82
CA SER A 115 -10.25 -8.96 11.05
C SER A 115 -9.74 -10.25 10.43
#